data_AF-A0AAJ1T3D5-F1
#
_entry.id   AF-A0AAJ1T3D5-F1
#
_cell.length_a   1.000
_cell.length_b   1.000
_cell.length_c   1.000
_cell.angle_alpha   90.00
_cell.angle_beta   90.00
_cell.angle_gamma   90.00
#
_symmetry.space_group_name_H-M   'P 1'
#
loop_
_entity.id
_entity.type
_entity.pdbx_description
1 polymer ?
#
loop_
_entity_poly.entity_id
_entity_poly.type
_entity_poly.pdbx_seq_one_letter_code
_entity_poly.pdbx_strand_id
1 'polypeptide(L)'
;MTKPLEFIKPKNKNAKEVNWKISERTRAIVSYYAEYCEYTEEEVVDEFLQRNLLKDDQFIEWVKALRNNKRMLKAIGIEENE
;
A
#
# COMPACT_ATOMS: atom_id res chain seq x y z
N MET A 1 -13.35 12.94 16.38
CA MET A 1 -12.93 13.20 14.98
C MET A 1 -11.84 12.22 14.64
N THR A 2 -12.08 11.26 13.75
CA THR A 2 -11.06 10.34 13.25
C THR A 2 -10.08 11.14 12.38
N LYS A 3 -8.78 11.03 12.66
CA LYS A 3 -7.77 11.60 11.76
C LYS A 3 -7.90 10.91 10.39
N PRO A 4 -7.90 11.64 9.27
CA PRO A 4 -7.81 11.01 7.96
C PRO A 4 -6.50 10.22 7.87
N LEU A 5 -6.50 9.13 7.09
CA LEU A 5 -5.27 8.43 6.76
C LEU A 5 -4.28 9.42 6.13
N GLU A 6 -3.09 9.56 6.70
CA GLU A 6 -2.04 10.41 6.16
C GLU A 6 -1.27 9.62 5.08
N PHE A 7 -1.75 9.72 3.84
CA PHE A 7 -1.08 9.09 2.70
C PHE A 7 0.24 9.78 2.35
N ILE A 8 1.20 9.00 1.85
CA ILE A 8 2.54 9.47 1.52
C ILE A 8 2.49 10.19 0.18
N LYS A 9 2.96 11.44 0.13
CA LYS A 9 3.03 12.20 -1.13
C LYS A 9 4.19 11.75 -2.02
N PRO A 10 4.01 11.75 -3.35
CA PRO A 10 5.08 11.46 -4.30
C PRO A 10 6.29 12.37 -4.07
N LYS A 11 7.50 11.80 -4.14
CA LYS A 11 8.76 12.54 -4.13
C LYS A 11 9.60 12.09 -5.31
N ASN A 12 10.01 13.03 -6.16
CA ASN A 12 10.95 12.75 -7.25
C ASN A 12 12.29 12.35 -6.64
N LYS A 13 12.56 11.05 -6.63
CA LYS A 13 13.83 10.46 -6.20
C LYS A 13 14.34 9.56 -7.31
N ASN A 14 15.63 9.67 -7.60
CA ASN A 14 16.37 8.62 -8.31
C ASN A 14 16.46 7.42 -7.35
N ALA A 15 15.45 6.56 -7.39
CA ALA A 15 15.34 5.42 -6.51
C ALA A 15 16.31 4.31 -6.96
N LYS A 16 17.11 3.81 -6.03
CA LYS A 16 17.88 2.57 -6.23
C LYS A 16 16.92 1.38 -6.04
N GLU A 17 17.24 0.26 -6.68
CA GLU A 17 16.56 -1.01 -6.43
C GLU A 17 16.57 -1.33 -4.93
N VAL A 18 15.40 -1.65 -4.37
CA VAL A 18 15.20 -1.82 -2.94
C VAL A 18 15.07 -3.30 -2.61
N ASN A 19 15.99 -3.81 -1.79
CA ASN A 19 15.71 -4.99 -0.97
C ASN A 19 14.92 -4.53 0.26
N TRP A 20 13.74 -5.12 0.48
CA TRP A 20 12.87 -4.73 1.59
C TRP A 20 13.54 -5.03 2.93
N LYS A 21 13.97 -3.96 3.62
CA LYS A 21 14.48 -4.05 4.99
C LYS A 21 13.59 -3.20 5.89
N ILE A 22 12.75 -3.87 6.66
CA ILE A 22 11.90 -3.23 7.66
C ILE A 22 12.63 -3.10 9.00
N SER A 23 12.36 -2.01 9.73
CA SER A 23 12.98 -1.79 11.04
C SER A 23 12.48 -2.81 12.06
N GLU A 24 13.25 -3.08 13.11
CA GLU A 24 12.83 -3.93 14.22
C GLU A 24 11.55 -3.43 14.89
N ARG A 25 11.45 -2.11 15.08
CA ARG A 25 10.25 -1.46 15.58
C ARG A 25 9.02 -1.73 14.70
N THR A 26 9.18 -1.66 13.38
CA THR A 26 8.09 -1.95 12.45
C THR A 26 7.64 -3.40 12.54
N ARG A 27 8.59 -4.34 12.63
CA ARG A 27 8.28 -5.77 12.82
C ARG A 27 7.50 -6.01 14.12
N ALA A 28 7.95 -5.42 15.23
CA ALA A 28 7.25 -5.54 16.50
C ALA A 28 5.81 -5.00 16.42
N ILE A 29 5.59 -3.86 15.75
CA ILE A 29 4.24 -3.31 15.53
C ILE A 29 3.35 -4.30 14.77
N VAL A 30 3.84 -4.86 13.66
CA VAL A 30 3.08 -5.84 12.87
C VAL A 30 2.77 -7.07 13.72
N SER A 31 3.75 -7.60 14.43
CA SER A 31 3.62 -8.77 15.30
C SER A 31 2.56 -8.58 16.39
N TYR A 32 2.63 -7.48 17.14
CA TYR A 32 1.66 -7.18 18.20
C TYR A 32 0.27 -6.91 17.65
N TYR A 33 0.18 -6.29 16.47
CA TYR A 33 -1.11 -6.06 15.84
C TYR A 33 -1.73 -7.38 15.37
N ALA A 34 -0.94 -8.26 14.75
CA ALA A 34 -1.34 -9.59 14.33
C ALA A 34 -1.87 -10.43 15.50
N GLU A 35 -1.14 -10.44 16.62
CA GLU A 35 -1.59 -11.08 17.86
C GLU A 35 -2.90 -10.48 18.38
N TYR A 36 -3.02 -9.15 18.40
CA TYR A 36 -4.22 -8.45 18.87
C TYR A 36 -5.48 -8.77 18.04
N CYS A 37 -5.34 -8.87 16.71
CA CYS A 37 -6.47 -9.13 15.83
C CYS A 37 -6.67 -10.61 15.48
N GLU A 38 -5.83 -11.51 15.99
CA GLU A 38 -5.84 -12.96 15.69
C GLU A 38 -5.61 -13.27 14.20
N TYR A 39 -4.74 -12.48 13.56
CA TYR A 39 -4.27 -12.72 12.19
C TYR A 39 -2.80 -13.13 12.19
N THR A 40 -2.33 -13.70 11.09
CA THR A 40 -0.90 -13.85 10.82
C THR A 40 -0.28 -12.49 10.47
N GLU A 41 1.04 -12.35 10.68
CA GLU A 41 1.77 -11.14 10.26
C GLU A 41 1.65 -10.91 8.75
N GLU A 42 1.61 -11.98 7.95
CA GLU A 42 1.42 -11.94 6.49
C GLU A 42 0.06 -11.35 6.13
N GLU A 43 -1.03 -11.87 6.72
CA GLU A 43 -2.37 -11.34 6.49
C GLU A 43 -2.49 -9.89 6.92
N VAL A 44 -1.89 -9.50 8.05
CA VAL A 44 -1.87 -8.09 8.48
C VAL A 44 -1.19 -7.24 7.43
N VAL A 45 -0.03 -7.64 6.91
CA VAL A 45 0.67 -6.87 5.88
C VAL A 45 -0.16 -6.79 4.61
N ASP A 46 -0.66 -7.91 4.12
CA ASP A 46 -1.38 -7.98 2.84
C ASP A 46 -2.72 -7.25 2.91
N GLU A 47 -3.57 -7.59 3.87
CA GLU A 47 -4.90 -6.98 4.02
C GLU A 47 -4.77 -5.48 4.32
N PHE A 48 -3.85 -5.10 5.20
CA PHE A 48 -3.70 -3.69 5.54
C PHE A 48 -3.18 -2.86 4.37
N LEU A 49 -2.17 -3.35 3.64
CA LEU A 49 -1.63 -2.62 2.50
C LEU A 49 -2.63 -2.55 1.34
N GLN A 50 -3.25 -3.67 0.98
CA GLN A 50 -4.23 -3.71 -0.11
C GLN A 50 -5.43 -2.80 0.18
N ARG A 51 -5.99 -2.86 1.39
CA ARG A 51 -7.18 -2.06 1.73
C ARG A 51 -6.89 -0.58 1.89
N ASN A 52 -5.70 -0.19 2.36
CA ASN A 52 -5.42 1.21 2.67
C ASN A 52 -4.73 1.95 1.52
N LEU A 53 -3.79 1.34 0.79
CA LEU A 53 -3.13 2.04 -0.32
C LEU A 53 -4.10 2.36 -1.46
N LEU A 54 -5.11 1.51 -1.69
CA LEU A 54 -6.13 1.75 -2.72
C LEU A 54 -7.18 2.80 -2.34
N LYS A 55 -7.14 3.33 -1.11
CA LYS A 55 -7.97 4.47 -0.68
C LYS A 55 -7.30 5.83 -0.94
N ASP A 56 -6.07 5.85 -1.44
CA ASP A 56 -5.40 7.09 -1.84
C ASP A 56 -5.87 7.49 -3.25
N ASP A 57 -6.87 8.37 -3.32
CA ASP A 57 -7.40 8.86 -4.59
C ASP A 57 -6.31 9.47 -5.49
N GLN A 58 -5.32 10.15 -4.90
CA GLN A 58 -4.22 10.74 -5.66
C GLN A 58 -3.34 9.66 -6.29
N PHE A 59 -3.12 8.55 -5.59
CA PHE A 59 -2.42 7.39 -6.14
C PHE A 59 -3.21 6.75 -7.28
N ILE A 60 -4.52 6.56 -7.11
CA ILE A 60 -5.36 5.96 -8.16
C ILE A 60 -5.42 6.84 -9.41
N GLU A 61 -5.62 8.15 -9.26
CA GLU A 61 -5.59 9.11 -10.36
C GLU A 61 -4.24 9.09 -11.08
N TRP A 62 -3.14 9.03 -10.32
CA TRP A 62 -1.80 8.93 -10.89
C TRP A 62 -1.62 7.66 -11.71
N VAL A 63 -2.05 6.49 -11.21
CA VAL A 63 -1.98 5.23 -11.98
C VAL A 63 -2.80 5.33 -13.27
N LYS A 64 -4.02 5.88 -13.20
CA LYS A 64 -4.90 6.06 -14.36
C LYS A 64 -4.31 7.01 -15.42
N ALA A 65 -3.55 8.03 -15.01
CA ALA A 65 -2.93 8.97 -15.93
C ALA A 65 -1.72 8.39 -16.72
N LEU A 66 -1.21 7.21 -16.38
CA LEU A 66 -0.07 6.59 -17.08
C LEU A 66 -0.49 5.98 -18.42
N ARG A 67 0.29 6.25 -19.48
CA ARG A 67 0.01 5.81 -20.86
C ARG A 67 -0.09 4.29 -21.07
N ASN A 68 0.56 3.49 -20.21
CA ASN A 68 0.58 2.01 -20.26
C ASN A 68 0.11 1.39 -18.93
N ASN A 69 -0.94 1.97 -18.33
CA ASN A 69 -1.45 1.62 -17.00
C ASN A 69 -2.14 0.24 -16.89
N LYS A 70 -2.59 -0.37 -17.99
CA LYS A 70 -3.43 -1.60 -17.97
C LYS A 70 -2.86 -2.73 -17.11
N ARG A 71 -1.55 -2.99 -17.20
CA ARG A 71 -0.89 -4.03 -16.38
C ARG A 71 -0.87 -3.67 -14.89
N MET A 72 -0.68 -2.39 -14.57
CA MET A 72 -0.67 -1.91 -13.18
C MET A 72 -2.08 -1.96 -12.59
N LEU A 73 -3.08 -1.45 -13.31
CA LEU A 73 -4.48 -1.48 -12.94
C LEU A 73 -4.97 -2.90 -12.64
N LYS A 74 -4.65 -3.86 -13.52
CA LYS A 74 -4.93 -5.28 -13.29
C LYS A 74 -4.24 -5.83 -12.04
N ALA A 75 -2.96 -5.51 -11.83
CA ALA A 75 -2.19 -5.99 -10.68
C ALA A 75 -2.72 -5.49 -9.34
N ILE A 76 -3.35 -4.31 -9.32
CA ILE A 76 -3.95 -3.71 -8.12
C ILE A 76 -5.48 -3.93 -8.04
N GLY A 77 -6.05 -4.76 -8.92
CA GLY A 77 -7.46 -5.13 -8.89
C GLY A 77 -8.44 -4.03 -9.29
N ILE A 78 -7.98 -2.99 -10.00
CA ILE A 78 -8.84 -1.92 -10.52
C ILE A 78 -9.09 -2.21 -11.99
N GLU A 79 -10.14 -2.95 -12.30
CA GLU A 79 -10.56 -3.16 -13.70
C GLU A 79 -11.31 -1.91 -14.18
N GLU A 80 -10.89 -1.34 -15.31
CA GLU A 80 -11.76 -0.43 -16.06
C GLU A 80 -12.89 -1.30 -16.61
N ASN A 81 -14.09 -1.19 -16.02
CA ASN A 81 -15.29 -1.73 -16.63
C ASN A 81 -15.46 -1.04 -17.99
N GLU A 82 -15.19 -1.76 -19.08
CA GLU A 82 -15.62 -1.41 -20.44
C GLU A 82 -17.14 -1.51 -20.58
#